data_AF-A0A9X3SXJ6-F1
#
_entry.id   AF-A0A9X3SXJ6-F1
#
_cell.length_a   1.000
_cell.length_b   1.000
_cell.length_c   1.000
_cell.angle_alpha   90.00
_cell.angle_beta   90.00
_cell.angle_gamma   90.00
#
_symmetry.space_group_name_H-M   'P 1'
#
loop_
_entity.id
_entity.type
_entity.pdbx_description
1 polymer ?
#
loop_
_entity_poly.entity_id
_entity_poly.type
_entity_poly.pdbx_seq_one_letter_code
_entity_poly.pdbx_strand_id
1 'polypeptide(L)'
;MEGKRCSLLLASLGLVLMIGVWDIAGAEPYELSKNNVRDGENLKSTDVSLYGVKLGDPESKAYDSLVNEKISGVKAEQEGTFILLLDQRRPTGPMAGVRLIDGQVDLIFINNRFAYKARGIFRNVLNSESPGEIRSLLGKEDFGDENVMGAVLNYEKKGFLVNYLGKDINVEFTFPLD
;
A
#
# COMPACT_ATOMS: atom_id res chain seq x y z
N MET A 1 76.26 -18.72 -15.85
CA MET A 1 75.92 -18.61 -17.27
C MET A 1 74.47 -19.03 -17.45
N GLU A 2 73.69 -18.15 -18.08
CA GLU A 2 72.50 -18.40 -18.93
C GLU A 2 71.39 -19.33 -18.42
N GLY A 3 70.12 -18.97 -18.34
CA GLY A 3 69.40 -17.79 -18.84
C GLY A 3 67.95 -18.16 -19.19
N LYS A 4 67.01 -17.28 -18.78
CA LYS A 4 65.72 -16.91 -19.43
C LYS A 4 64.65 -18.02 -19.58
N ARG A 5 63.43 -17.85 -19.06
CA ARG A 5 62.29 -17.04 -19.58
C ARG A 5 61.24 -16.98 -18.44
N CYS A 6 60.74 -15.85 -17.94
CA CYS A 6 59.92 -14.75 -18.51
C CYS A 6 58.54 -15.19 -19.01
N SER A 7 57.51 -14.44 -18.56
CA SER A 7 56.07 -14.41 -18.97
C SER A 7 55.16 -15.31 -18.11
N LEU A 8 54.09 -14.88 -17.44
CA LEU A 8 53.23 -13.70 -17.57
C LEU A 8 52.53 -13.39 -16.22
N LEU A 9 52.33 -12.10 -16.00
CA LEU A 9 51.36 -11.49 -15.09
C LEU A 9 49.96 -12.10 -15.25
N LEU A 10 49.20 -12.21 -14.15
CA LEU A 10 47.83 -11.68 -14.05
C LEU A 10 47.31 -11.86 -12.61
N ALA A 11 47.27 -10.74 -11.89
CA ALA A 11 46.41 -10.57 -10.74
C ALA A 11 44.96 -10.51 -11.22
N SER A 12 44.07 -11.29 -10.60
CA SER A 12 42.64 -11.04 -10.66
C SER A 12 42.01 -11.34 -9.30
N LEU A 13 41.98 -10.29 -8.50
CA LEU A 13 40.97 -10.01 -7.49
C LEU A 13 39.58 -10.05 -8.16
N GLY A 14 38.63 -10.80 -7.60
CA GLY A 14 37.30 -10.96 -8.18
C GLY A 14 36.29 -11.57 -7.22
N LEU A 15 35.89 -10.76 -6.25
CA LEU A 15 34.68 -10.84 -5.43
C LEU A 15 33.45 -11.30 -6.23
N VAL A 16 32.70 -12.31 -5.75
CA VAL A 16 31.22 -12.24 -5.68
C VAL A 16 30.72 -13.08 -4.48
N LEU A 17 30.42 -12.40 -3.38
CA LEU A 17 29.48 -12.87 -2.37
C LEU A 17 28.07 -12.73 -2.98
N MET A 18 27.53 -13.79 -3.56
CA MET A 18 26.09 -13.85 -3.83
C MET A 18 25.37 -14.24 -2.54
N ILE A 19 25.23 -13.27 -1.63
CA ILE A 19 24.13 -13.31 -0.67
C ILE A 19 22.89 -12.94 -1.48
N GLY A 20 22.31 -13.93 -2.15
CA GLY A 20 20.94 -13.84 -2.59
C GLY A 20 20.09 -13.87 -1.33
N VAL A 21 19.78 -12.70 -0.78
CA VAL A 21 18.64 -12.58 0.13
C VAL A 21 17.46 -13.02 -0.71
N TRP A 22 16.96 -14.22 -0.42
CA TRP A 22 15.64 -14.59 -0.85
C TRP A 22 14.70 -13.50 -0.33
N ASP A 23 14.04 -12.78 -1.22
CA ASP A 23 12.75 -12.17 -0.92
C ASP A 23 11.84 -13.31 -0.48
N ILE A 24 11.96 -13.68 0.79
CA ILE A 24 10.89 -14.38 1.48
C ILE A 24 9.78 -13.36 1.41
N ALA A 25 8.78 -13.62 0.57
CA ALA A 25 7.54 -12.88 0.49
C ALA A 25 6.82 -12.97 1.85
N GLY A 26 7.38 -12.32 2.87
CA GLY A 26 6.74 -12.00 4.11
C GLY A 26 5.63 -11.06 3.75
N ALA A 27 4.39 -11.43 4.09
CA ALA A 27 3.27 -10.53 3.93
C ALA A 27 3.59 -9.23 4.67
N GLU A 28 3.58 -8.12 3.93
CA GLU A 28 3.85 -6.78 4.45
C GLU A 28 3.07 -6.52 5.71
N PRO A 29 3.63 -5.86 6.75
CA PRO A 29 2.94 -5.66 8.02
C PRO A 29 1.48 -5.26 7.82
N TYR A 30 1.20 -4.33 6.91
CA TYR A 30 -0.16 -3.92 6.56
C TYR A 30 -0.56 -4.27 5.13
N GLU A 31 -0.51 -5.56 4.77
CA GLU A 31 -1.24 -6.04 3.60
C GLU A 31 -2.74 -6.00 3.86
N LEU A 32 -3.40 -5.03 3.21
CA LEU A 32 -4.82 -4.71 3.39
C LEU A 32 -5.74 -5.92 3.21
N SER A 33 -5.35 -6.89 2.39
CA SER A 33 -6.16 -8.08 2.07
C SER A 33 -5.81 -9.36 2.85
N LYS A 34 -4.70 -9.39 3.60
CA LYS A 34 -4.18 -10.63 4.21
C LYS A 34 -3.98 -10.54 5.71
N ASN A 35 -3.44 -9.45 6.23
CA ASN A 35 -2.88 -9.42 7.58
C ASN A 35 -3.86 -8.93 8.65
N ASN A 36 -3.83 -9.56 9.82
CA ASN A 36 -4.67 -9.22 10.97
C ASN A 36 -3.88 -8.44 12.02
N VAL A 37 -3.38 -7.27 11.63
CA VAL A 37 -2.57 -6.41 12.51
C VAL A 37 -3.43 -5.60 13.47
N ARG A 38 -2.89 -5.38 14.67
CA ARG A 38 -3.54 -4.69 15.79
C ARG A 38 -2.90 -3.34 16.16
N ASP A 39 -1.67 -3.08 15.75
CA ASP A 39 -0.97 -1.84 16.09
C ASP A 39 -1.31 -0.73 15.07
N GLY A 40 -2.41 -0.01 15.29
CA GLY A 40 -2.75 1.14 14.45
C GLY A 40 -1.98 2.41 14.76
N GLU A 41 -1.50 2.53 15.99
CA GLU A 41 -0.89 3.77 16.48
C GLU A 41 0.45 4.02 15.80
N ASN A 42 1.24 2.97 15.53
CA ASN A 42 2.55 3.10 14.89
C ASN A 42 2.55 2.84 13.38
N LEU A 43 1.36 2.78 12.77
CA LEU A 43 1.21 2.52 11.34
C LEU A 43 1.78 3.66 10.49
N LYS A 44 2.53 3.30 9.44
CA LYS A 44 2.95 4.22 8.37
C LYS A 44 2.43 3.75 7.03
N SER A 45 2.07 4.69 6.15
CA SER A 45 1.59 4.40 4.80
C SER A 45 2.59 3.64 3.94
N THR A 46 3.89 3.81 4.17
CA THR A 46 4.97 3.07 3.48
C THR A 46 4.98 1.58 3.79
N ASP A 47 4.34 1.16 4.87
CA ASP A 47 4.22 -0.24 5.30
C ASP A 47 2.92 -0.89 4.81
N VAL A 48 2.08 -0.13 4.09
CA VAL A 48 0.78 -0.56 3.57
C VAL A 48 0.94 -1.09 2.15
N SER A 49 0.31 -2.23 1.88
CA SER A 49 0.18 -2.75 0.53
C SER A 49 -1.25 -3.17 0.19
N LEU A 50 -1.63 -2.96 -1.06
CA LEU A 50 -2.88 -3.42 -1.66
C LEU A 50 -2.56 -4.56 -2.63
N TYR A 51 -2.82 -5.80 -2.24
CA TYR A 51 -2.48 -6.99 -3.04
C TYR A 51 -0.99 -7.01 -3.46
N GLY A 52 -0.10 -6.62 -2.55
CA GLY A 52 1.35 -6.56 -2.78
C GLY A 52 1.86 -5.28 -3.45
N VAL A 53 0.98 -4.35 -3.83
CA VAL A 53 1.35 -3.03 -4.39
C VAL A 53 1.47 -1.98 -3.30
N LYS A 54 2.57 -1.22 -3.31
CA LYS A 54 2.93 -0.17 -2.35
C LYS A 54 3.05 1.20 -3.02
N LEU A 55 3.11 2.23 -2.19
CA LEU A 55 3.57 3.56 -2.62
C LEU A 55 5.00 3.48 -3.16
N GLY A 56 5.25 4.13 -4.29
CA GLY A 56 6.52 4.15 -5.01
C GLY A 56 6.77 2.93 -5.91
N ASP A 57 5.91 1.91 -5.87
CA ASP A 57 6.01 0.81 -6.82
C ASP A 57 5.83 1.31 -8.25
N PRO A 58 6.57 0.74 -9.22
CA PRO A 58 6.42 1.13 -10.61
C PRO A 58 5.05 0.73 -11.14
N GLU A 59 4.54 1.51 -12.09
CA GLU A 59 3.29 1.26 -12.81
C GLU A 59 3.18 -0.20 -13.28
N SER A 60 4.26 -0.77 -13.85
CA SER A 60 4.26 -2.15 -14.34
C SER A 60 3.90 -3.17 -13.26
N LYS A 61 4.40 -2.99 -12.02
CA LYS A 61 4.08 -3.88 -10.89
C LYS A 61 2.61 -3.72 -10.50
N ALA A 62 2.10 -2.49 -10.49
CA ALA A 62 0.69 -2.25 -10.20
C ALA A 62 -0.23 -2.94 -11.22
N TYR A 63 0.10 -2.87 -12.52
CA TYR A 63 -0.65 -3.59 -13.55
C TYR A 63 -0.57 -5.11 -13.38
N ASP A 64 0.62 -5.64 -13.16
CA ASP A 64 0.80 -7.08 -13.03
C ASP A 64 -0.01 -7.62 -11.85
N SER A 65 0.09 -6.99 -10.68
CA SER A 65 -0.58 -7.47 -9.45
C SER A 65 -2.07 -7.14 -9.38
N LEU A 66 -2.54 -6.02 -9.94
CA LEU A 66 -3.95 -5.60 -9.80
C LEU A 66 -4.80 -5.94 -11.01
N VAL A 67 -4.22 -5.96 -12.22
CA VAL A 67 -4.97 -6.13 -13.48
C VAL A 67 -4.76 -7.53 -14.05
N ASN A 68 -3.50 -7.97 -14.15
CA ASN A 68 -3.17 -9.25 -14.79
C ASN A 68 -3.41 -10.44 -13.85
N GLU A 69 -3.09 -10.28 -12.57
CA GLU A 69 -3.40 -11.29 -11.56
C GLU A 69 -4.91 -11.38 -11.29
N LYS A 70 -5.44 -12.61 -11.29
CA LYS A 70 -6.85 -12.85 -11.04
C LYS A 70 -7.16 -12.73 -9.54
N ILE A 71 -7.64 -11.57 -9.12
CA ILE A 71 -8.14 -11.36 -7.77
C ILE A 71 -9.60 -11.85 -7.68
N SER A 72 -9.86 -12.83 -6.81
CA SER A 72 -11.18 -13.45 -6.68
C SER A 72 -12.27 -12.44 -6.31
N GLY A 73 -13.31 -12.31 -7.15
CA GLY A 73 -14.46 -11.44 -6.93
C GLY A 73 -14.19 -9.95 -7.13
N VAL A 74 -13.05 -9.60 -7.74
CA VAL A 74 -12.65 -8.21 -8.03
C VAL A 74 -12.52 -8.06 -9.53
N LYS A 75 -13.02 -6.94 -10.06
CA LYS A 75 -12.75 -6.49 -11.43
C LYS A 75 -11.84 -5.27 -11.33
N ALA A 76 -10.71 -5.30 -12.05
CA ALA A 76 -9.86 -4.13 -12.20
C ALA A 76 -10.22 -3.36 -13.46
N GLU A 77 -10.24 -2.04 -13.38
CA GLU A 77 -10.47 -1.12 -14.49
C GLU A 77 -9.45 0.01 -14.42
N GLN A 78 -8.92 0.42 -15.57
CA GLN A 78 -8.08 1.60 -15.64
C GLN A 78 -8.88 2.81 -16.10
N GLU A 79 -8.80 3.90 -15.34
CA GLU A 79 -9.44 5.17 -15.67
C GLU A 79 -8.45 6.32 -15.48
N GLY A 80 -7.93 6.86 -16.58
CA GLY A 80 -6.89 7.88 -16.56
C GLY A 80 -5.64 7.38 -15.81
N THR A 81 -5.28 8.09 -14.75
CA THR A 81 -4.14 7.77 -13.87
C THR A 81 -4.47 6.74 -12.79
N PHE A 82 -5.69 6.19 -12.76
CA PHE A 82 -6.10 5.26 -11.70
C PHE A 82 -6.22 3.84 -12.22
N ILE A 83 -5.81 2.89 -11.38
CA ILE A 83 -6.25 1.49 -11.45
C ILE A 83 -7.28 1.30 -10.34
N LEU A 84 -8.54 1.12 -10.74
CA LEU A 84 -9.71 1.00 -9.88
C LEU A 84 -10.05 -0.48 -9.67
N LEU A 85 -10.33 -0.85 -8.43
CA LEU A 85 -10.83 -2.17 -8.06
C LEU A 85 -12.31 -2.07 -7.73
N LEU A 86 -13.14 -2.78 -8.48
CA LEU A 86 -14.58 -2.85 -8.32
C LEU A 86 -15.00 -4.24 -7.82
N ASP A 87 -16.10 -4.29 -7.07
CA ASP A 87 -16.74 -5.56 -6.75
C ASP A 87 -17.33 -6.17 -8.04
N GLN A 88 -16.86 -7.36 -8.40
CA GLN A 88 -17.27 -8.03 -9.64
C GLN A 88 -18.77 -8.35 -9.67
N ARG A 89 -19.40 -8.57 -8.51
CA ARG A 89 -20.84 -8.89 -8.41
C ARG A 89 -21.70 -7.63 -8.45
N ARG A 90 -21.17 -6.50 -8.00
CA ARG A 90 -21.88 -5.21 -7.89
C ARG A 90 -20.95 -4.03 -8.17
N PRO A 91 -20.64 -3.72 -9.44
CA PRO A 91 -19.69 -2.68 -9.81
C PRO A 91 -20.36 -1.29 -9.78
N THR A 92 -20.87 -0.87 -8.62
CA THR A 92 -21.55 0.44 -8.44
C THR A 92 -20.57 1.59 -8.14
N GLY A 93 -19.28 1.28 -8.03
CA GLY A 93 -18.17 2.22 -7.83
C GLY A 93 -16.90 1.48 -7.39
N PRO A 94 -15.74 2.15 -7.44
CA PRO A 94 -14.50 1.59 -6.92
C PRO A 94 -14.61 1.37 -5.41
N MET A 95 -14.09 0.24 -4.95
CA MET A 95 -13.96 -0.07 -3.53
C MET A 95 -12.54 0.15 -3.02
N ALA A 96 -11.55 0.04 -3.91
CA ALA A 96 -10.15 0.28 -3.65
C ALA A 96 -9.44 0.66 -4.96
N GLY A 97 -8.18 1.04 -4.88
CA GLY A 97 -7.36 1.25 -6.07
C GLY A 97 -6.06 1.97 -5.78
N VAL A 98 -5.35 2.29 -6.85
CA VAL A 98 -4.12 3.07 -6.82
C VAL A 98 -4.19 4.20 -7.83
N ARG A 99 -3.45 5.28 -7.57
CA ARG A 99 -3.15 6.34 -8.53
C ARG A 99 -1.70 6.25 -8.96
N LEU A 100 -1.48 6.52 -10.24
CA LEU A 100 -0.20 6.49 -10.92
C LEU A 100 0.18 7.92 -11.31
N ILE A 101 1.32 8.39 -10.82
CA ILE A 101 1.93 9.67 -11.19
C ILE A 101 3.39 9.41 -11.51
N ASP A 102 3.87 9.99 -12.62
CA ASP A 102 5.26 9.85 -13.08
C ASP A 102 5.76 8.39 -13.16
N GLY A 103 4.86 7.48 -13.55
CA GLY A 103 5.14 6.05 -13.72
C GLY A 103 5.24 5.25 -12.42
N GLN A 104 4.82 5.81 -11.28
CA GLN A 104 4.84 5.16 -9.98
C GLN A 104 3.50 5.33 -9.24
N VAL A 105 3.25 4.45 -8.29
CA VAL A 105 2.10 4.54 -7.39
C VAL A 105 2.32 5.66 -6.38
N ASP A 106 1.50 6.71 -6.42
CA ASP A 106 1.60 7.85 -5.49
C ASP A 106 0.49 7.89 -4.45
N LEU A 107 -0.58 7.12 -4.67
CA LEU A 107 -1.70 6.99 -3.76
C LEU A 107 -2.29 5.59 -3.79
N ILE A 108 -2.66 5.07 -2.63
CA ILE A 108 -3.50 3.89 -2.44
C ILE A 108 -4.79 4.35 -1.75
N PHE A 109 -5.96 3.89 -2.18
CA PHE A 109 -7.21 4.19 -1.49
C PHE A 109 -8.07 2.95 -1.28
N ILE A 110 -8.86 2.97 -0.20
CA ILE A 110 -9.88 1.97 0.13
C ILE A 110 -11.11 2.66 0.72
N ASN A 111 -12.29 2.07 0.58
CA ASN A 111 -13.51 2.53 1.22
C ASN A 111 -14.35 1.40 1.79
N ASN A 112 -15.49 1.73 2.41
CA ASN A 112 -16.34 0.76 3.13
C ASN A 112 -16.78 -0.44 2.28
N ARG A 113 -16.89 -0.27 0.96
CA ARG A 113 -17.19 -1.38 0.05
C ARG A 113 -16.09 -2.45 0.06
N PHE A 114 -14.86 -2.07 0.37
CA PHE A 114 -13.72 -2.98 0.47
C PHE A 114 -13.61 -3.69 1.82
N ALA A 115 -14.42 -3.32 2.83
CA ALA A 115 -14.30 -3.84 4.19
C ALA A 115 -14.36 -5.38 4.29
N TYR A 116 -15.09 -6.04 3.37
CA TYR A 116 -15.19 -7.50 3.33
C TYR A 116 -13.93 -8.19 2.77
N LYS A 117 -13.11 -7.46 2.01
CA LYS A 117 -11.78 -7.88 1.55
C LYS A 117 -10.69 -7.48 2.55
N ALA A 118 -10.90 -6.37 3.25
CA ALA A 118 -9.97 -5.86 4.24
C ALA A 118 -9.77 -6.84 5.41
N ARG A 119 -8.60 -6.77 6.03
CA ARG A 119 -8.23 -7.51 7.24
C ARG A 119 -7.67 -6.56 8.29
N GLY A 120 -7.57 -7.05 9.54
CA GLY A 120 -6.96 -6.30 10.64
C GLY A 120 -7.66 -4.98 10.92
N ILE A 121 -6.85 -3.99 11.29
CA ILE A 121 -7.33 -2.69 11.71
C ILE A 121 -8.16 -1.96 10.66
N PHE A 122 -7.79 -2.01 9.38
CA PHE A 122 -8.54 -1.29 8.35
C PHE A 122 -9.91 -1.88 8.08
N ARG A 123 -10.11 -3.18 8.29
CA ARG A 123 -11.47 -3.73 8.32
C ARG A 123 -12.32 -3.08 9.41
N ASN A 124 -11.73 -2.83 10.58
CA ASN A 124 -12.47 -2.22 11.69
C ASN A 124 -12.72 -0.73 11.41
N VAL A 125 -11.72 0.00 10.90
CA VAL A 125 -11.86 1.41 10.50
C VAL A 125 -12.95 1.58 9.45
N LEU A 126 -12.98 0.74 8.42
CA LEU A 126 -13.99 0.77 7.36
C LEU A 126 -15.40 0.34 7.81
N ASN A 127 -15.55 -0.18 9.04
CA ASN A 127 -16.84 -0.51 9.65
C ASN A 127 -17.15 0.39 10.85
N SER A 128 -16.35 1.41 11.13
CA SER A 128 -16.56 2.29 12.28
C SER A 128 -17.85 3.09 12.15
N GLU A 129 -18.53 3.31 13.27
CA GLU A 129 -19.79 4.06 13.34
C GLU A 129 -19.58 5.51 13.81
N SER A 130 -18.33 5.91 14.09
CA SER A 130 -18.00 7.28 14.47
C SER A 130 -16.51 7.61 14.28
N PRO A 131 -16.15 8.90 14.18
CA PRO A 131 -14.75 9.33 14.24
C PRO A 131 -14.05 8.93 15.54
N GLY A 132 -14.78 8.85 16.66
CA GLY A 132 -14.24 8.41 17.95
C GLY A 132 -13.75 6.98 17.94
N GLU A 133 -14.45 6.07 17.26
CA GLU A 133 -13.98 4.69 17.06
C GLU A 133 -12.75 4.62 16.18
N ILE A 134 -12.68 5.46 15.14
CA ILE A 134 -11.50 5.51 14.27
C ILE A 134 -10.25 5.94 15.07
N ARG A 135 -10.39 6.94 15.95
CA ARG A 135 -9.32 7.41 16.83
C ARG A 135 -8.88 6.35 17.85
N SER A 136 -9.81 5.51 18.34
CA SER A 136 -9.44 4.43 19.27
C SER A 136 -8.67 3.30 18.58
N LEU A 137 -8.82 3.17 17.26
CA LEU A 137 -8.08 2.21 16.44
C LEU A 137 -6.71 2.76 16.00
N LEU A 138 -6.67 3.97 15.42
CA LEU A 138 -5.49 4.53 14.74
C LEU A 138 -4.67 5.49 15.61
N GLY A 139 -5.14 5.76 16.84
CA GLY A 139 -4.63 6.82 17.69
C GLY A 139 -5.16 8.20 17.26
N LYS A 140 -4.65 9.24 17.91
CA LYS A 140 -5.03 10.62 17.61
C LYS A 140 -4.39 11.10 16.31
N GLU A 141 -5.18 11.76 15.48
CA GLU A 141 -4.78 12.42 14.26
C GLU A 141 -3.94 13.69 14.53
N ASP A 142 -3.15 14.12 13.54
CA ASP A 142 -2.40 15.38 13.63
C ASP A 142 -3.34 16.58 13.57
N PHE A 143 -4.32 16.51 12.65
CA PHE A 143 -5.33 17.54 12.44
C PHE A 143 -6.68 16.88 12.15
N GLY A 144 -7.75 17.41 12.75
CA GLY A 144 -9.12 16.94 12.53
C GLY A 144 -10.05 18.12 12.23
N ASP A 145 -10.94 17.93 11.27
CA ASP A 145 -12.05 18.86 11.00
C ASP A 145 -13.37 18.09 10.99
N GLU A 146 -14.30 18.46 11.86
CA GLU A 146 -15.64 17.88 11.94
C GLU A 146 -16.67 18.94 11.52
N ASN A 147 -17.36 18.68 10.42
CA ASN A 147 -18.40 19.54 9.87
C ASN A 147 -19.73 18.79 9.72
N VAL A 148 -20.76 19.48 9.22
CA VAL A 148 -22.12 18.91 9.05
C VAL A 148 -22.12 17.69 8.12
N MET A 149 -21.20 17.62 7.17
CA MET A 149 -21.12 16.56 6.15
C MET A 149 -20.18 15.41 6.54
N GLY A 150 -19.37 15.56 7.60
CA GLY A 150 -18.47 14.51 8.04
C GLY A 150 -17.25 15.01 8.79
N ALA A 151 -16.31 14.09 9.03
CA ALA A 151 -15.03 14.34 9.65
C ALA A 151 -13.88 13.99 8.70
N VAL A 152 -12.86 14.83 8.64
CA VAL A 152 -11.56 14.52 8.02
C VAL A 152 -10.55 14.35 9.14
N LEU A 153 -9.99 13.15 9.27
CA LEU A 153 -8.98 12.80 10.26
C LEU A 153 -7.63 12.66 9.55
N ASN A 154 -6.75 13.65 9.69
CA ASN A 154 -5.50 13.71 8.96
C ASN A 154 -4.32 13.18 9.80
N TYR A 155 -3.73 12.08 9.37
CA TYR A 155 -2.54 11.46 9.95
C TYR A 155 -1.33 11.71 9.04
N GLU A 156 -1.10 12.98 8.74
CA GLU A 156 -0.14 13.47 7.76
C GLU A 156 1.28 12.91 7.99
N LYS A 157 1.73 12.86 9.26
CA LYS A 157 3.05 12.30 9.62
C LYS A 157 3.13 10.79 9.44
N LYS A 158 1.98 10.12 9.38
CA LYS A 158 1.86 8.69 9.07
C LYS A 158 1.57 8.44 7.60
N GLY A 159 1.34 9.50 6.81
CA GLY A 159 1.08 9.43 5.37
C GLY A 159 -0.31 8.91 5.01
N PHE A 160 -1.33 9.15 5.83
CA PHE A 160 -2.70 8.81 5.43
C PHE A 160 -3.75 9.73 6.05
N LEU A 161 -4.94 9.72 5.48
CA LEU A 161 -6.11 10.38 6.04
C LEU A 161 -7.32 9.46 6.02
N VAL A 162 -8.29 9.77 6.87
CA VAL A 162 -9.59 9.09 6.91
C VAL A 162 -10.69 10.13 6.73
N ASN A 163 -11.44 9.99 5.65
CA ASN A 163 -12.65 10.77 5.37
C ASN A 163 -13.86 9.98 5.87
N TYR A 164 -14.49 10.43 6.96
CA TYR A 164 -15.71 9.86 7.52
C TYR A 164 -16.91 10.74 7.14
N LEU A 165 -17.71 10.30 6.17
CA LEU A 165 -18.88 11.03 5.64
C LEU A 165 -20.18 10.38 6.14
N GLY A 166 -20.32 10.27 7.47
CA GLY A 166 -21.45 9.61 8.11
C GLY A 166 -21.39 8.09 7.97
N LYS A 167 -21.86 7.51 6.86
CA LYS A 167 -21.81 6.05 6.65
C LYS A 167 -20.75 5.59 5.67
N ASP A 168 -20.18 6.53 4.92
CA ASP A 168 -19.12 6.26 3.96
C ASP A 168 -17.78 6.65 4.58
N ILE A 169 -16.85 5.71 4.66
CA ILE A 169 -15.48 5.96 5.09
C ILE A 169 -14.54 5.66 3.93
N ASN A 170 -13.62 6.58 3.68
CA ASN A 170 -12.54 6.42 2.73
C ASN A 170 -11.22 6.62 3.48
N VAL A 171 -10.24 5.77 3.17
CA VAL A 171 -8.87 5.90 3.67
C VAL A 171 -7.97 6.08 2.46
N GLU A 172 -7.14 7.11 2.49
CA GLU A 172 -6.20 7.44 1.44
C GLU A 172 -4.79 7.43 2.03
N PHE A 173 -3.90 6.67 1.42
CA PHE A 173 -2.49 6.55 1.78
C PHE A 173 -1.66 7.27 0.73
N THR A 174 -0.77 8.14 1.19
CA THR A 174 0.22 8.88 0.39
C THR A 174 1.57 8.82 1.08
N PHE A 175 2.62 9.37 0.47
CA PHE A 175 3.87 9.54 1.20
C PHE A 175 3.67 10.45 2.43
N PRO A 176 4.24 10.12 3.60
CA PRO A 176 4.22 11.01 4.75
C PRO A 176 4.85 12.36 4.39
N LEU A 177 4.31 13.44 4.96
CA LEU A 177 4.95 14.75 4.87
C LEU A 177 5.94 14.90 6.03
N ASP A 178 7.14 15.40 5.70
CA ASP A 178 8.24 15.64 6.65
C ASP A 178 7.96 16.81 7.61
#